data_AF-A0A0A2M8M7-F1
#
_entry.id   AF-A0A0A2M8M7-F1
#
_cell.length_a   1.000
_cell.length_b   1.000
_cell.length_c   1.000
_cell.angle_alpha   90.00
_cell.angle_beta   90.00
_cell.angle_gamma   90.00
#
_symmetry.space_group_name_H-M   'P 1'
#
loop_
_entity.id
_entity.type
_entity.pdbx_description
1 polymer ?
#
loop_
_entity_poly.entity_id
_entity_poly.type
_entity_poly.pdbx_seq_one_letter_code
_entity_poly.pdbx_strand_id
1 'polypeptide(L)'
;MLKAEGKYEDANKQMQKFASLAPNDHRAKTFLQDPNYLPKLRNQAKLFDEKVLDINDKKYGSFGGVLGDDNTFYFTSARNTARKTYGVNEEPYLDLYQATYNA
;
A
#
# COMPACT_ATOMS: atom_id res chain seq x y z
N MET A 1 2.41 6.36 -12.72
CA MET A 1 0.98 6.04 -12.99
C MET A 1 0.13 7.13 -12.35
N LEU A 2 -0.81 7.76 -13.07
CA LEU A 2 -1.54 8.95 -12.59
C LEU A 2 -2.16 8.79 -11.18
N LYS A 3 -2.84 7.66 -10.89
CA LYS A 3 -3.39 7.40 -9.55
C LYS A 3 -2.31 7.26 -8.48
N ALA A 4 -1.19 6.58 -8.78
CA ALA A 4 -0.07 6.40 -7.84
C ALA A 4 0.64 7.73 -7.52
N GLU A 5 0.61 8.68 -8.46
CA GLU A 5 1.13 10.04 -8.28
C GLU A 5 0.10 11.01 -7.66
N GLY A 6 -1.08 10.53 -7.29
CA GLY A 6 -2.14 11.37 -6.73
C GLY A 6 -2.88 12.26 -7.73
N LYS A 7 -2.66 12.08 -9.04
CA LYS A 7 -3.31 12.84 -10.12
C LYS A 7 -4.66 12.23 -10.51
N TYR A 8 -5.59 12.25 -9.56
CA TYR A 8 -6.88 11.56 -9.70
C TYR A 8 -7.78 12.15 -10.79
N GLU A 9 -7.83 13.47 -10.91
CA GLU A 9 -8.62 14.14 -11.95
C GLU A 9 -8.16 13.76 -13.36
N ASP A 10 -6.84 13.72 -13.59
CA ASP A 10 -6.30 13.31 -14.87
C ASP A 10 -6.50 11.82 -15.13
N ALA A 11 -6.42 10.98 -14.09
CA ALA A 11 -6.77 9.57 -14.20
C ALA A 11 -8.24 9.38 -14.59
N ASN A 12 -9.14 10.18 -14.02
CA ASN A 12 -10.57 10.16 -14.34
C ASN A 12 -10.84 10.60 -15.78
N LYS A 13 -10.16 11.62 -16.30
CA LYS A 13 -10.25 12.01 -17.72
C LYS A 13 -9.88 10.85 -18.66
N GLN A 14 -8.80 10.12 -18.34
CA GLN A 14 -8.40 8.96 -19.13
C GLN A 14 -9.41 7.81 -19.02
N MET A 15 -9.96 7.55 -17.83
CA MET A 15 -11.01 6.54 -17.65
C MET A 15 -12.31 6.90 -18.35
N GLN A 16 -12.67 8.18 -18.43
CA GLN A 16 -13.82 8.65 -19.20
C GLN A 16 -13.65 8.36 -20.69
N LYS A 17 -12.46 8.66 -21.25
CA LYS A 17 -12.13 8.35 -22.63
C LYS A 17 -12.09 6.84 -22.89
N PHE A 18 -11.55 6.07 -21.95
CA PHE A 18 -11.57 4.62 -22.04
C PHE A 18 -12.99 4.06 -22.06
N ALA A 19 -13.86 4.56 -21.17
CA ALA A 19 -15.25 4.13 -21.10
C ALA A 19 -16.06 4.46 -22.35
N SER A 20 -15.75 5.56 -23.04
CA SER A 20 -16.41 5.88 -24.33
C SER A 20 -15.98 4.96 -25.47
N LEU A 21 -14.75 4.46 -25.44
CA LEU A 21 -14.21 3.55 -26.46
C LEU A 21 -14.56 2.08 -26.20
N ALA A 22 -14.65 1.68 -24.92
CA ALA A 22 -14.88 0.30 -24.50
C ALA A 22 -16.01 0.20 -23.45
N PRO A 23 -17.26 0.59 -23.80
CA PRO A 23 -18.37 0.69 -22.84
C PRO A 23 -18.76 -0.66 -22.21
N ASN A 24 -18.43 -1.77 -22.86
CA ASN A 24 -18.74 -3.11 -22.36
C ASN A 24 -17.68 -3.70 -21.41
N ASP A 25 -16.49 -3.09 -21.31
CA ASP A 25 -15.43 -3.52 -20.40
C ASP A 25 -15.87 -3.36 -18.94
N HIS A 26 -15.56 -4.36 -18.11
CA HIS A 26 -15.94 -4.36 -16.71
C HIS A 26 -15.42 -3.12 -15.95
N ARG A 27 -14.18 -2.69 -16.24
CA ARG A 27 -13.56 -1.52 -15.59
C ARG A 27 -14.26 -0.22 -15.97
N ALA A 28 -14.70 -0.09 -17.23
CA ALA A 28 -15.48 1.05 -17.70
C ALA A 28 -16.82 1.11 -16.98
N LYS A 29 -17.52 -0.04 -16.87
CA LYS A 29 -18.78 -0.16 -16.13
C LYS A 29 -18.62 0.21 -14.66
N THR A 30 -17.61 -0.33 -13.97
CA THR A 30 -17.34 0.01 -12.56
C THR A 30 -17.01 1.49 -12.37
N PHE A 31 -16.20 2.08 -13.26
CA PHE A 31 -15.89 3.50 -13.21
C PHE A 31 -17.13 4.39 -13.40
N LEU A 32 -18.01 4.05 -14.35
CA LEU A 32 -19.23 4.83 -14.60
C LEU A 32 -20.28 4.69 -13.49
N GLN A 33 -20.27 3.57 -12.75
CA GLN A 33 -21.16 3.36 -11.60
C GLN A 33 -20.78 4.27 -10.41
N ASP A 34 -19.49 4.50 -10.18
CA ASP A 34 -19.00 5.38 -9.11
C ASP A 34 -17.73 6.15 -9.53
N PRO A 35 -17.86 7.17 -10.39
CA PRO A 35 -16.72 7.93 -10.90
C PRO A 35 -16.02 8.75 -9.81
N ASN A 36 -16.70 8.98 -8.68
CA ASN A 36 -16.27 9.86 -7.58
C ASN A 36 -16.11 9.12 -6.24
N TYR A 37 -15.79 7.83 -6.27
CA TYR A 37 -15.63 7.01 -5.07
C TYR A 37 -14.52 7.51 -4.13
N LEU A 38 -13.45 8.13 -4.67
CA LEU A 38 -12.30 8.59 -3.89
C LEU A 38 -12.62 9.77 -2.95
N PRO A 39 -13.27 10.86 -3.40
CA PRO A 39 -13.79 11.89 -2.50
C PRO A 39 -14.67 11.31 -1.38
N LYS A 40 -15.55 10.36 -1.70
CA LYS A 40 -16.42 9.71 -0.71
C LYS A 40 -15.62 8.94 0.34
N LEU A 41 -14.60 8.17 -0.07
CA LEU A 41 -13.71 7.47 0.85
C LEU A 41 -12.90 8.42 1.73
N ARG A 42 -12.42 9.54 1.17
CA ARG A 42 -11.64 10.54 1.91
C ARG A 42 -12.44 11.32 2.94
N ASN A 43 -13.73 11.49 2.70
CA ASN A 43 -14.63 12.18 3.63
C ASN A 43 -15.15 11.26 4.74
N GLN A 44 -14.73 9.99 4.79
CA GLN A 44 -15.09 9.12 5.90
C GLN A 44 -14.44 9.61 7.20
N ALA A 45 -15.17 9.46 8.29
CA ALA A 45 -14.65 9.78 9.61
C ALA A 45 -13.45 8.88 9.92
N LYS A 46 -12.39 9.48 10.47
CA LYS A 46 -11.21 8.75 10.95
C LYS A 46 -11.63 7.83 12.10
N LEU A 47 -11.40 6.53 11.95
CA LEU A 47 -11.81 5.51 12.94
C LEU A 47 -10.71 5.13 13.93
N PHE A 48 -9.45 5.41 13.60
CA PHE A 48 -8.29 5.02 14.39
C PHE A 48 -7.15 6.00 14.13
N ASP A 49 -6.27 6.17 15.12
CA ASP A 49 -5.00 6.86 14.95
C ASP A 49 -3.90 5.91 14.50
N GLU A 50 -3.06 6.39 13.60
CA GLU A 50 -1.86 5.71 13.15
C GLU A 50 -0.63 6.24 13.91
N LYS A 51 0.20 5.32 14.40
CA LYS A 51 1.51 5.63 14.97
C LYS A 51 2.57 4.78 14.29
N VAL A 52 3.63 5.44 13.82
CA VAL A 52 4.81 4.74 13.31
C VAL A 52 5.52 4.08 14.48
N LEU A 53 5.75 2.76 14.39
CA LEU A 53 6.50 2.02 15.40
C LEU A 53 8.00 2.31 15.27
N ASP A 54 8.69 2.44 16.41
CA ASP A 54 10.14 2.69 16.48
C ASP A 54 10.98 1.55 15.87
N ILE A 55 10.40 0.34 15.81
CA ILE A 55 11.04 -0.80 15.18
C ILE A 55 11.14 -0.66 13.65
N ASN A 56 10.41 0.26 13.01
CA ASN A 56 10.51 0.45 11.57
C ASN A 56 11.91 0.96 11.17
N ASP A 57 12.48 0.34 10.14
CA ASP A 57 13.71 0.82 9.56
C ASP A 57 13.44 2.06 8.69
N LYS A 58 14.30 3.08 8.79
CA LYS A 58 14.12 4.35 8.07
C LYS A 58 14.46 4.25 6.58
N LYS A 59 15.34 3.31 6.22
CA LYS A 59 15.84 3.12 4.86
C LYS A 59 15.12 1.97 4.17
N TYR A 60 14.88 0.87 4.90
CA TYR A 60 14.33 -0.36 4.34
C TYR A 60 12.86 -0.55 4.72
N GLY A 61 12.07 -0.99 3.76
CA GLY A 61 10.66 -1.30 3.99
C GLY A 61 10.45 -2.40 5.04
N SER A 62 9.37 -2.26 5.80
CA SER A 62 8.86 -3.29 6.72
C SER A 62 7.39 -3.58 6.35
N PHE A 63 7.02 -4.86 6.29
CA PHE A 63 5.75 -5.30 5.71
C PHE A 63 5.13 -6.47 6.50
N GLY A 64 3.81 -6.65 6.34
CA GLY A 64 3.10 -7.85 6.80
C GLY A 64 3.14 -8.05 8.31
N GLY A 65 3.02 -6.96 9.09
CA GLY A 65 2.98 -7.03 10.55
C GLY A 65 1.77 -7.82 11.05
N VAL A 66 2.01 -8.80 11.95
CA VAL A 66 0.97 -9.58 12.65
C VAL A 66 1.32 -9.62 14.13
N LEU A 67 0.38 -9.25 14.99
CA LEU A 67 0.52 -9.33 16.45
C LEU A 67 -0.18 -10.60 16.93
N GLY A 68 0.58 -11.50 17.55
CA GLY A 68 0.05 -12.68 18.24
C GLY A 68 -0.53 -12.33 19.61
N ASP A 69 -1.39 -13.22 20.12
CA ASP A 69 -2.05 -13.08 21.43
C ASP A 69 -1.05 -13.08 22.60
N ASP A 70 0.17 -13.58 22.37
CA ASP A 70 1.29 -13.62 23.31
C ASP A 70 2.15 -12.34 23.27
N ASN A 71 1.66 -11.28 22.62
CA ASN A 71 2.38 -10.04 22.31
C ASN A 71 3.61 -10.23 21.40
N THR A 72 3.74 -11.36 20.72
CA THR A 72 4.80 -11.53 19.70
C THR A 72 4.36 -10.87 18.40
N PHE A 73 5.07 -9.82 18.02
CA PHE A 73 4.88 -9.10 16.76
C PHE A 73 5.83 -9.65 15.68
N TYR A 74 5.26 -10.30 14.68
CA TYR A 74 5.96 -10.80 13.51
C TYR A 74 5.87 -9.80 12.37
N PHE A 75 6.97 -9.58 11.64
CA PHE A 75 6.98 -8.72 10.46
C PHE A 75 8.13 -9.13 9.53
N THR A 76 8.04 -8.74 8.27
CA THR A 76 9.14 -8.92 7.31
C THR A 76 9.83 -7.60 7.05
N SER A 77 11.14 -7.61 6.80
CA SER A 77 11.89 -6.39 6.48
C SER A 77 13.14 -6.67 5.65
N ALA A 78 13.50 -5.73 4.78
CA ALA A 78 14.73 -5.76 3.98
C ALA A 78 15.93 -5.11 4.72
N ARG A 79 15.87 -5.01 6.06
CA ARG A 79 16.90 -4.31 6.85
C ARG A 79 18.22 -5.08 6.98
N ASN A 80 18.27 -6.36 6.64
CA ASN A 80 19.48 -7.17 6.74
C ASN A 80 20.42 -6.95 5.56
N THR A 81 21.42 -6.08 5.73
CA THR A 81 22.41 -5.80 4.68
C THR A 81 23.66 -6.68 4.73
N ALA A 82 23.74 -7.64 5.66
CA ALA A 82 24.90 -8.53 5.78
C ALA A 82 24.87 -9.68 4.78
N ARG A 83 23.72 -9.92 4.13
CA ARG A 83 23.51 -11.00 3.16
C ARG A 83 23.60 -10.48 1.72
N LYS A 84 23.62 -11.42 0.76
CA LYS A 84 23.54 -11.09 -0.67
C LYS A 84 22.31 -10.23 -0.98
N THR A 85 22.44 -9.33 -1.94
CA THR A 85 21.34 -8.54 -2.47
C THR A 85 20.61 -9.29 -3.59
N TYR A 86 19.39 -8.85 -3.89
CA TYR A 86 18.59 -9.35 -4.99
C TYR A 86 19.12 -8.77 -6.31
N GLY A 87 19.51 -9.63 -7.25
CA GLY A 87 20.26 -9.20 -8.43
C GLY A 87 19.52 -8.31 -9.43
N VAL A 88 18.18 -8.20 -9.33
CA VAL A 88 17.39 -7.38 -10.27
C VAL A 88 17.36 -5.91 -9.85
N ASN A 89 17.37 -5.61 -8.55
CA ASN A 89 17.26 -4.25 -8.03
C ASN A 89 18.33 -3.88 -7.00
N GLU A 90 19.27 -4.79 -6.71
CA GLU A 90 20.37 -4.63 -5.75
C GLU A 90 19.91 -4.34 -4.30
N GLU A 91 18.66 -4.66 -3.96
CA GLU A 91 18.12 -4.48 -2.60
C GLU A 91 18.33 -5.73 -1.74
N PRO A 92 18.38 -5.62 -0.40
CA PRO A 92 18.40 -6.80 0.47
C PRO A 92 17.10 -7.62 0.38
N TYR A 93 17.19 -8.91 0.69
CA TYR A 93 16.01 -9.78 0.75
C TYR A 93 15.15 -9.47 1.98
N LEU A 94 13.85 -9.77 1.87
CA LEU A 94 12.93 -9.77 3.01
C LEU A 94 13.24 -10.96 3.93
N ASP A 95 13.68 -10.66 5.13
CA ASP A 95 13.80 -11.64 6.22
C ASP A 95 12.59 -11.51 7.17
N LEU A 96 12.27 -12.60 7.88
CA LEU A 96 11.25 -12.62 8.93
C LEU A 96 11.88 -12.20 10.27
N TYR A 97 11.23 -11.28 10.96
CA TYR A 97 11.60 -10.77 12.28
C TYR A 97 10.46 -11.01 13.26
N GLN A 98 10.83 -11.11 14.54
CA GLN A 98 9.90 -11.04 15.65
C GLN A 98 10.36 -9.98 16.65
N ALA A 99 9.40 -9.36 17.33
CA ALA A 99 9.63 -8.48 18.46
C ALA A 99 8.54 -8.69 19.51
N THR A 100 8.81 -8.30 20.75
CA THR A 100 7.78 -8.25 21.79
C THR A 100 7.14 -6.87 21.74
N TYR A 101 5.82 -6.82 21.55
CA TYR A 101 5.07 -5.59 21.59
C TYR A 101 4.76 -5.21 23.04
N ASN A 102 5.43 -4.17 23.53
CA ASN A 102 5.18 -3.59 24.84
C ASN A 102 4.41 -2.29 24.63
N ALA A 103 3.14 -2.26 25.05
CA ALA A 103 2.28 -1.09 25.01
C ALA A 103 2.72 -0.02 26.02
#